data_AF-A0A7X7P552-F1
#
_entry.id   AF-A0A7X7P552-F1
#
_cell.length_a   1.000
_cell.length_b   1.000
_cell.length_c   1.000
_cell.angle_alpha   90.00
_cell.angle_beta   90.00
_cell.angle_gamma   90.00
#
_symmetry.space_group_name_H-M   'P 1'
#
loop_
_entity.id
_entity.type
_entity.pdbx_description
1 polymer ?
#
loop_
_entity_poly.entity_id
_entity_poly.type
_entity_poly.pdbx_seq_one_letter_code
_entity_poly.pdbx_strand_id
1 'polypeptide(L)'
;MENFFGFFPQHGKPVRRGGPAGAAGFSLIELLASLTAVALLAALLAGTLPAALAAARSATCRSNLRQLVAANHAYAADHGRFVAAAADIDGPNSIRWHGVRSGGQAFDGSRGPLAPYLGGGGGSAGVRRCPAFQPEAADFEASCGGYGYNAHGVGSEVCLPNGAGTALGMRPTALARPAQTLMFADTAYLQGSGNRARLIEYSFAEPVQFASGGTPWPTIHFRHRGRANVAWCDGHVTAEPFDRSEARFASHALGWFAPADNRAFDPF
;
A
#
# COMPACT_ATOMS: atom_id res chain seq x y z
N MET A 1 -32.96 -69.29 -72.46
CA MET A 1 -32.58 -67.90 -72.16
C MET A 1 -32.03 -67.92 -70.74
N GLU A 2 -30.73 -68.20 -70.59
CA GLU A 2 -29.65 -67.19 -70.46
C GLU A 2 -29.88 -66.26 -69.26
N ASN A 3 -28.98 -66.00 -68.30
CA ASN A 3 -27.54 -66.22 -68.20
C ASN A 3 -27.07 -66.23 -66.73
N PHE A 4 -26.06 -67.07 -66.48
CA PHE A 4 -24.88 -66.94 -65.61
C PHE A 4 -24.95 -66.25 -64.22
N PHE A 5 -24.87 -67.10 -63.20
CA PHE A 5 -24.32 -66.81 -61.87
C PHE A 5 -22.81 -66.60 -61.93
N GLY A 6 -22.32 -65.49 -61.37
CA GLY A 6 -20.92 -65.27 -61.03
C GLY A 6 -20.82 -64.70 -59.63
N PHE A 7 -20.52 -65.54 -58.63
CA PHE A 7 -20.29 -65.14 -57.25
C PHE A 7 -18.84 -65.45 -56.90
N PHE A 8 -17.98 -64.41 -56.88
CA PHE A 8 -16.62 -64.49 -56.36
C PHE A 8 -16.64 -64.21 -54.85
N PRO A 9 -15.95 -65.00 -54.01
CA PRO A 9 -15.76 -64.66 -52.60
C PRO A 9 -14.66 -63.61 -52.45
N GLN A 10 -14.94 -62.52 -51.73
CA GLN A 10 -13.93 -61.53 -51.37
C GLN A 10 -13.07 -62.04 -50.21
N HIS A 11 -11.77 -62.23 -50.46
CA HIS A 11 -10.77 -62.45 -49.42
C HIS A 11 -10.55 -61.15 -48.62
N GLY A 12 -11.05 -61.12 -47.38
CA GLY A 12 -10.72 -60.08 -46.41
C GLY A 12 -9.24 -60.12 -46.03
N LYS A 13 -8.56 -58.98 -46.13
CA LYS A 13 -7.17 -58.81 -45.64
C LYS A 13 -7.16 -58.84 -44.11
N PRO A 14 -6.16 -59.47 -43.46
CA PRO A 14 -6.05 -59.46 -42.01
C PRO A 14 -5.71 -58.05 -41.50
N VAL A 15 -6.51 -57.55 -40.57
CA VAL A 15 -6.24 -56.33 -39.81
C VAL A 15 -5.10 -56.61 -38.84
N ARG A 16 -3.91 -56.04 -39.07
CA ARG A 16 -2.81 -56.04 -38.10
C ARG A 16 -3.23 -55.19 -36.89
N ARG A 17 -3.57 -55.84 -35.78
CA ARG A 17 -3.66 -55.17 -34.47
C ARG A 17 -2.24 -54.75 -34.07
N GLY A 18 -1.95 -53.45 -34.12
CA GLY A 18 -0.77 -52.90 -33.45
C GLY A 18 -0.86 -53.25 -31.96
N GLY A 19 0.12 -53.98 -31.45
CA GLY A 19 0.22 -54.26 -30.00
C GLY A 19 0.33 -52.94 -29.22
N PRO A 20 -0.05 -52.93 -27.92
CA PRO A 20 0.07 -51.75 -27.10
C PRO A 20 1.54 -51.33 -27.09
N ALA A 21 1.82 -50.10 -27.56
CA ALA A 21 3.13 -49.49 -27.41
C ALA A 21 3.45 -49.49 -25.92
N GLY A 22 4.50 -50.23 -25.52
CA GLY A 22 4.90 -50.35 -24.12
C GLY A 22 5.11 -48.96 -23.53
N ALA A 23 4.40 -48.66 -22.44
CA ALA A 23 4.63 -47.44 -21.70
C ALA A 23 6.06 -47.48 -21.14
N ALA A 24 6.98 -46.74 -21.75
CA ALA A 24 8.33 -46.57 -21.26
C ALA A 24 8.25 -45.83 -19.92
N GLY A 25 8.61 -46.52 -18.83
CA GLY A 25 8.78 -45.91 -17.52
C GLY A 25 10.07 -45.09 -17.47
N PHE A 26 10.08 -44.04 -16.66
CA PHE A 26 11.29 -43.27 -16.39
C PHE A 26 12.38 -44.16 -15.77
N SER A 27 13.60 -44.05 -16.27
CA SER A 27 14.76 -44.65 -15.64
C SER A 27 15.14 -43.91 -14.35
N LEU A 28 15.86 -44.61 -13.46
CA LEU A 28 16.36 -44.02 -12.20
C LEU A 28 17.25 -42.79 -12.46
N ILE A 29 18.05 -42.83 -13.54
CA ILE A 29 18.95 -41.74 -13.93
C ILE A 29 18.14 -40.53 -14.40
N GLU A 30 17.10 -40.72 -15.23
CA GLU A 30 16.25 -39.64 -15.70
C GLU A 30 15.47 -38.98 -14.55
N LEU A 31 14.99 -39.78 -13.59
CA LEU A 31 14.35 -39.25 -12.39
C LEU A 31 15.33 -38.41 -11.56
N LEU A 32 16.55 -38.91 -11.35
CA LEU A 32 17.56 -38.20 -10.56
C LEU A 32 17.99 -36.90 -11.25
N ALA A 33 18.30 -36.94 -12.54
CA ALA A 33 18.63 -35.76 -13.33
C ALA A 33 17.51 -34.70 -13.30
N SER A 34 16.25 -35.14 -13.37
CA SER A 34 15.09 -34.24 -13.29
C SER A 34 14.97 -33.57 -11.92
N LEU A 35 15.09 -34.33 -10.83
CA LEU A 35 15.05 -33.79 -9.48
C LEU A 35 16.23 -32.83 -9.22
N THR A 36 17.42 -33.15 -9.71
CA THR A 36 18.59 -32.26 -9.65
C THR A 36 18.34 -30.96 -10.41
N ALA A 37 17.77 -31.03 -11.62
CA ALA A 37 17.44 -29.84 -12.40
C ALA A 37 16.41 -28.95 -11.69
N VAL A 38 15.33 -29.54 -11.14
CA VAL A 38 14.33 -28.80 -10.36
C VAL A 38 14.93 -28.18 -9.10
N ALA A 39 15.77 -28.93 -8.37
CA ALA A 39 16.44 -28.43 -7.16
C ALA A 39 17.36 -27.24 -7.47
N LEU A 40 18.11 -27.30 -8.58
CA LEU A 40 18.97 -26.20 -9.03
C LEU A 40 18.14 -24.96 -9.40
N LEU A 41 17.06 -25.12 -10.16
CA LEU A 41 16.16 -24.02 -10.52
C LEU A 41 15.51 -23.40 -9.28
N ALA A 42 15.05 -24.23 -8.34
CA ALA A 42 14.48 -23.76 -7.08
C ALA A 42 15.51 -22.97 -6.24
N ALA A 43 16.76 -23.41 -6.20
CA ALA A 43 17.84 -22.71 -5.50
C ALA A 43 18.12 -21.33 -6.10
N LEU A 44 18.12 -21.20 -7.44
CA LEU A 44 18.30 -19.92 -8.12
C LEU A 44 17.12 -18.96 -7.89
N LEU A 45 15.89 -19.48 -7.88
CA LEU A 45 14.69 -18.69 -7.60
C LEU A 45 14.64 -18.22 -6.14
N ALA A 46 15.05 -19.07 -5.19
CA ALA A 46 15.03 -18.75 -3.76
C ALA A 46 15.87 -17.51 -3.42
N GLY A 47 17.01 -17.31 -4.10
CA GLY A 47 17.88 -16.15 -3.85
C GLY A 47 17.29 -14.80 -4.29
N THR A 48 16.44 -14.78 -5.33
CA THR A 48 15.97 -13.53 -5.96
C THR A 48 14.51 -13.20 -5.62
N LEU A 49 13.70 -14.20 -5.29
CA LEU A 49 12.27 -14.04 -5.03
C LEU A 49 11.94 -13.05 -3.90
N PRO A 50 12.62 -13.05 -2.73
CA PRO A 50 12.34 -12.06 -1.67
C PRO A 50 12.52 -10.64 -2.18
N ALA A 51 13.51 -10.43 -3.04
CA ALA A 51 13.79 -9.12 -3.58
C ALA A 51 12.70 -8.68 -4.58
N ALA A 52 12.27 -9.58 -5.46
CA ALA A 52 11.19 -9.33 -6.39
C ALA A 52 9.87 -9.02 -5.67
N LEU A 53 9.52 -9.79 -4.63
CA LEU A 53 8.30 -9.57 -3.83
C LEU A 53 8.32 -8.22 -3.11
N ALA A 54 9.45 -7.82 -2.51
CA ALA A 54 9.57 -6.52 -1.88
C ALA A 54 9.45 -5.35 -2.89
N ALA A 55 9.97 -5.52 -4.10
CA ALA A 55 9.79 -4.54 -5.17
C ALA A 55 8.33 -4.46 -5.65
N ALA A 56 7.66 -5.61 -5.81
CA ALA A 56 6.24 -5.67 -6.14
C ALA A 56 5.37 -4.99 -5.08
N ARG A 57 5.60 -5.29 -3.79
CA ARG A 57 4.90 -4.62 -2.66
C ARG A 57 5.10 -3.10 -2.68
N SER A 58 6.32 -2.62 -2.96
CA SER A 58 6.59 -1.18 -3.12
C SER A 58 5.85 -0.59 -4.33
N ALA A 59 5.79 -1.30 -5.47
CA ALA A 59 5.04 -0.85 -6.64
C ALA A 59 3.54 -0.73 -6.36
N THR A 60 2.93 -1.72 -5.70
CA THR A 60 1.54 -1.67 -5.25
C THR A 60 1.32 -0.54 -4.26
N CYS A 61 2.23 -0.36 -3.29
CA CYS A 61 2.15 0.72 -2.32
C CYS A 61 2.11 2.11 -3.00
N ARG A 62 2.98 2.35 -3.98
CA ARG A 62 2.98 3.60 -4.76
C ARG A 62 1.71 3.76 -5.61
N SER A 63 1.14 2.67 -6.11
CA SER A 63 -0.15 2.70 -6.82
C SER A 63 -1.29 3.11 -5.89
N ASN A 64 -1.32 2.55 -4.68
CA ASN A 64 -2.30 2.87 -3.66
C ASN A 64 -2.21 4.35 -3.24
N LEU A 65 -1.00 4.85 -3.01
CA LEU A 65 -0.76 6.27 -2.73
C LEU A 65 -1.25 7.20 -3.85
N ARG A 66 -1.00 6.86 -5.13
CA ARG A 66 -1.56 7.62 -6.26
C ARG A 66 -3.09 7.63 -6.25
N GLN A 67 -3.72 6.51 -5.92
CA GLN A 67 -5.17 6.42 -5.80
C GLN A 67 -5.72 7.25 -4.62
N LEU A 68 -5.00 7.32 -3.48
CA LEU A 68 -5.35 8.20 -2.37
C LEU A 68 -5.30 9.68 -2.75
N VAL A 69 -4.24 10.11 -3.45
CA VAL A 69 -4.14 11.49 -3.96
C VAL A 69 -5.26 11.79 -4.95
N ALA A 70 -5.52 10.89 -5.90
CA ALA A 70 -6.61 11.05 -6.87
C ALA A 70 -7.98 11.13 -6.18
N ALA A 71 -8.23 10.30 -5.16
CA ALA A 71 -9.46 10.34 -4.37
C ALA A 71 -9.62 11.66 -3.61
N ASN A 72 -8.54 12.21 -3.07
CA ASN A 72 -8.58 13.49 -2.36
C ASN A 72 -8.80 14.67 -3.31
N HIS A 73 -8.25 14.63 -4.53
CA HIS A 73 -8.57 15.60 -5.58
C HIS A 73 -10.02 15.52 -6.04
N ALA A 74 -10.55 14.30 -6.21
CA ALA A 74 -11.96 14.11 -6.54
C ALA A 74 -12.88 14.65 -5.43
N TYR A 75 -12.54 14.37 -4.16
CA TYR A 75 -13.21 14.97 -3.01
C TYR A 75 -13.15 16.51 -3.07
N ALA A 76 -11.99 17.08 -3.39
CA ALA A 76 -11.84 18.54 -3.49
C ALA A 76 -12.62 19.16 -4.66
N ALA A 77 -12.82 18.43 -5.75
CA ALA A 77 -13.68 18.88 -6.85
C ALA A 77 -15.14 19.02 -6.40
N ASP A 78 -15.62 18.10 -5.57
CA ASP A 78 -17.01 18.08 -5.09
C ASP A 78 -17.25 19.03 -3.89
N HIS A 79 -16.24 19.19 -3.03
CA HIS A 79 -16.36 19.92 -1.75
C HIS A 79 -15.61 21.27 -1.72
N GLY A 80 -14.83 21.59 -2.77
CA GLY A 80 -14.03 22.82 -2.88
C GLY A 80 -12.78 22.86 -2.00
N ARG A 81 -12.47 21.78 -1.28
CA ARG A 81 -11.34 21.65 -0.34
C ARG A 81 -10.88 20.19 -0.28
N PHE A 82 -9.62 19.96 0.02
CA PHE A 82 -9.19 18.62 0.39
C PHE A 82 -9.89 18.15 1.66
N VAL A 83 -9.95 16.83 1.81
CA VAL A 83 -10.50 16.24 3.03
C VAL A 83 -9.71 16.72 4.25
N ALA A 84 -10.41 16.98 5.36
CA ALA A 84 -9.75 17.18 6.64
C ALA A 84 -9.12 15.85 7.11
N ALA A 85 -7.89 15.90 7.64
CA ALA A 85 -7.21 14.71 8.14
C ALA A 85 -7.94 14.11 9.34
N ALA A 86 -8.43 15.00 10.22
CA ALA A 86 -9.19 14.64 11.42
C ALA A 86 -10.11 15.81 11.82
N ALA A 87 -11.27 15.90 11.15
CA ALA A 87 -12.18 17.06 11.22
C ALA A 87 -12.67 17.42 12.63
N ASP A 88 -12.66 16.47 13.57
CA ASP A 88 -13.21 16.63 14.91
C ASP A 88 -12.24 16.18 16.00
N ILE A 89 -10.92 16.19 15.71
CA ILE A 89 -9.88 15.72 16.64
C ILE A 89 -9.86 16.50 17.96
N ASP A 90 -10.21 17.78 17.92
CA ASP A 90 -10.32 18.66 19.09
C ASP A 90 -11.65 18.49 19.85
N GLY A 91 -12.51 17.57 19.41
CA GLY A 91 -13.82 17.28 19.98
C GLY A 91 -14.07 15.78 20.13
N PRO A 92 -15.14 15.21 19.53
CA PRO A 92 -15.47 13.78 19.63
C PRO A 92 -14.41 12.84 19.08
N ASN A 93 -13.45 13.34 18.29
CA ASN A 93 -12.34 12.59 17.74
C ASN A 93 -12.81 11.31 17.02
N SER A 94 -13.85 11.43 16.22
CA SER A 94 -14.60 10.33 15.62
C SER A 94 -14.48 10.26 14.10
N ILE A 95 -13.84 11.25 13.46
CA ILE A 95 -13.69 11.35 12.02
C ILE A 95 -12.21 11.45 11.64
N ARG A 96 -11.79 10.60 10.71
CA ARG A 96 -10.50 10.62 10.02
C ARG A 96 -10.73 10.59 8.52
N TRP A 97 -9.75 11.02 7.73
CA TRP A 97 -9.79 10.87 6.27
C TRP A 97 -10.09 9.43 5.81
N HIS A 98 -9.63 8.44 6.58
CA HIS A 98 -9.73 7.02 6.26
C HIS A 98 -10.94 6.30 6.87
N GLY A 99 -11.66 6.90 7.82
CA GLY A 99 -12.71 6.19 8.56
C GLY A 99 -13.45 7.04 9.58
N VAL A 100 -14.54 6.49 10.09
CA VAL A 100 -15.30 7.07 11.21
C VAL A 100 -15.45 6.05 12.33
N ARG A 101 -15.60 6.50 13.57
CA ARG A 101 -15.88 5.64 14.72
C ARG A 101 -17.01 6.20 15.57
N SER A 102 -17.46 5.38 16.51
CA SER A 102 -18.38 5.79 17.57
C SER A 102 -17.74 5.51 18.92
N GLY A 103 -17.43 6.56 19.68
CA GLY A 103 -16.68 6.44 20.93
C GLY A 103 -15.25 5.93 20.70
N GLY A 104 -14.65 5.30 21.73
CA GLY A 104 -13.28 4.78 21.67
C GLY A 104 -13.07 3.50 20.84
N GLN A 105 -14.01 3.15 19.95
CA GLN A 105 -13.88 1.97 19.08
C GLN A 105 -12.87 2.21 17.93
N ALA A 106 -12.52 1.14 17.21
CA ALA A 106 -11.71 1.25 16.00
C ALA A 106 -12.45 2.02 14.89
N PHE A 107 -11.70 2.68 14.00
CA PHE A 107 -12.28 3.37 12.85
C PHE A 107 -12.82 2.36 11.82
N ASP A 108 -14.09 2.53 11.46
CA ASP A 108 -14.68 1.89 10.30
C ASP A 108 -14.24 2.61 9.04
N GLY A 109 -13.31 1.98 8.31
CA GLY A 109 -12.78 2.56 7.07
C GLY A 109 -13.71 2.47 5.86
N SER A 110 -14.80 1.72 5.97
CA SER A 110 -15.81 1.67 4.91
C SER A 110 -16.65 2.94 4.86
N ARG A 111 -16.61 3.74 5.93
CA ARG A 111 -17.41 4.94 6.15
C ARG A 111 -16.58 6.23 6.24
N GLY A 112 -15.30 6.18 5.90
CA GLY A 112 -14.44 7.37 5.87
C GLY A 112 -14.84 8.35 4.76
N PRO A 113 -14.50 9.64 4.89
CA PRO A 113 -14.81 10.65 3.87
C PRO A 113 -14.22 10.34 2.48
N LEU A 114 -13.04 9.70 2.41
CA LEU A 114 -12.45 9.27 1.13
C LEU A 114 -12.98 7.92 0.64
N ALA A 115 -13.74 7.16 1.44
CA ALA A 115 -14.19 5.83 1.06
C ALA A 115 -15.01 5.81 -0.24
N PRO A 116 -15.97 6.74 -0.50
CA PRO A 116 -16.73 6.79 -1.76
C PRO A 116 -15.84 6.95 -3.00
N TYR A 117 -14.75 7.71 -2.87
CA TYR A 117 -13.79 7.99 -3.95
C TYR A 117 -12.76 6.87 -4.14
N LEU A 118 -12.76 5.88 -3.25
CA LEU A 118 -11.87 4.70 -3.28
C LEU A 118 -12.65 3.41 -3.60
N GLY A 119 -13.79 3.54 -4.29
CA GLY A 119 -14.66 2.42 -4.67
C GLY A 119 -15.74 2.06 -3.65
N GLY A 120 -15.82 2.76 -2.52
CA GLY A 120 -16.86 2.61 -1.51
C GLY A 120 -16.77 1.32 -0.69
N GLY A 121 -17.41 1.33 0.49
CA GLY A 121 -17.58 0.12 1.32
C GLY A 121 -16.27 -0.62 1.60
N GLY A 122 -16.26 -1.93 1.35
CA GLY A 122 -15.07 -2.78 1.50
C GLY A 122 -13.98 -2.56 0.43
N GLY A 123 -14.31 -1.97 -0.72
CA GLY A 123 -13.36 -1.69 -1.81
C GLY A 123 -12.26 -0.71 -1.39
N SER A 124 -12.61 0.26 -0.54
CA SER A 124 -11.66 1.25 -0.03
C SER A 124 -10.52 0.63 0.79
N ALA A 125 -10.76 -0.52 1.42
CA ALA A 125 -9.77 -1.18 2.28
C ALA A 125 -8.57 -1.74 1.49
N GLY A 126 -8.79 -2.15 0.23
CA GLY A 126 -7.72 -2.64 -0.62
C GLY A 126 -6.69 -1.56 -0.96
N VAL A 127 -7.19 -0.35 -1.26
CA VAL A 127 -6.34 0.80 -1.59
C VAL A 127 -5.66 1.36 -0.35
N ARG A 128 -6.36 1.43 0.79
CA ARG A 128 -5.79 1.98 2.03
C ARG A 128 -4.70 1.11 2.65
N ARG A 129 -4.56 -0.16 2.26
CA ARG A 129 -3.59 -1.07 2.89
C ARG A 129 -2.27 -1.11 2.13
N CYS A 130 -1.19 -0.72 2.79
CA CYS A 130 0.16 -0.96 2.32
C CYS A 130 0.51 -2.46 2.43
N PRO A 131 0.87 -3.16 1.34
CA PRO A 131 1.17 -4.60 1.38
C PRO A 131 2.53 -4.92 2.01
N ALA A 132 3.35 -3.91 2.31
CA ALA A 132 4.61 -4.05 3.00
C ALA A 132 4.51 -3.74 4.50
N PHE A 133 3.36 -3.26 4.97
CA PHE A 133 3.16 -2.96 6.39
C PHE A 133 2.33 -4.05 7.06
N GLN A 134 2.82 -4.52 8.20
CA GLN A 134 2.16 -5.48 9.06
C GLN A 134 2.18 -4.89 10.46
N PRO A 135 1.10 -4.24 10.93
CA PRO A 135 1.06 -3.71 12.28
C PRO A 135 1.16 -4.85 13.29
N GLU A 136 1.90 -4.64 14.37
CA GLU A 136 2.08 -5.63 15.44
C GLU A 136 0.86 -5.68 16.37
N ALA A 137 0.03 -4.64 16.37
CA ALA A 137 -1.23 -4.57 17.09
C ALA A 137 -2.24 -3.67 16.34
N ALA A 138 -3.52 -3.99 16.46
CA ALA A 138 -4.59 -3.07 16.10
C ALA A 138 -4.88 -2.16 17.30
N ASP A 139 -4.93 -0.85 17.07
CA ASP A 139 -5.09 0.14 18.15
C ASP A 139 -5.89 1.37 17.66
N PHE A 140 -5.76 2.50 18.36
CA PHE A 140 -6.60 3.69 18.25
C PHE A 140 -6.68 4.35 16.87
N GLU A 141 -5.70 4.13 15.98
CA GLU A 141 -5.68 4.61 14.58
C GLU A 141 -5.79 3.48 13.54
N ALA A 142 -6.24 2.29 13.94
CA ALA A 142 -6.44 1.19 13.00
C ALA A 142 -7.41 1.60 11.87
N SER A 143 -7.21 1.03 10.68
CA SER A 143 -7.90 1.29 9.41
C SER A 143 -7.24 2.33 8.49
N CYS A 144 -6.13 2.98 8.87
CA CYS A 144 -5.39 3.81 7.90
C CYS A 144 -4.52 2.96 6.96
N GLY A 145 -4.25 1.70 7.33
CA GLY A 145 -3.56 0.70 6.52
C GLY A 145 -2.07 0.98 6.26
N GLY A 146 -1.46 1.83 7.10
CA GLY A 146 -0.04 2.18 7.03
C GLY A 146 0.26 3.41 6.16
N TYR A 147 -0.77 4.16 5.79
CA TYR A 147 -0.63 5.48 5.16
C TYR A 147 -1.02 6.58 6.13
N GLY A 148 -0.27 7.68 6.09
CA GLY A 148 -0.53 8.86 6.87
C GLY A 148 -0.71 10.06 5.95
N TYR A 149 -1.59 10.95 6.37
CA TYR A 149 -1.95 12.15 5.64
C TYR A 149 -1.33 13.38 6.31
N ASN A 150 -0.92 14.38 5.53
CA ASN A 150 -0.34 15.61 6.04
C ASN A 150 -1.39 16.45 6.79
N ALA A 151 -1.56 16.19 8.08
CA ALA A 151 -2.56 16.83 8.91
C ALA A 151 -2.24 18.29 9.28
N HIS A 152 -0.98 18.73 9.13
CA HIS A 152 -0.56 20.08 9.53
C HIS A 152 -0.52 21.07 8.35
N GLY A 153 -0.42 20.56 7.12
CA GLY A 153 -0.50 21.35 5.89
C GLY A 153 -1.81 21.12 5.14
N VAL A 154 -1.87 20.04 4.36
CA VAL A 154 -2.95 19.82 3.37
C VAL A 154 -4.28 19.44 4.02
N GLY A 155 -4.22 18.59 5.03
CA GLY A 155 -5.39 18.03 5.73
C GLY A 155 -5.96 18.92 6.82
N SER A 156 -5.47 20.15 6.97
CA SER A 156 -6.05 21.13 7.87
C SER A 156 -5.81 22.56 7.39
N GLU A 157 -6.26 23.55 8.15
CA GLU A 157 -5.90 24.95 7.98
C GLU A 157 -5.11 25.46 9.21
N VAL A 158 -4.51 24.57 10.04
CA VAL A 158 -3.80 24.96 11.28
C VAL A 158 -2.58 25.84 11.04
N CYS A 159 -1.96 25.73 9.87
CA CYS A 159 -0.80 26.52 9.48
C CYS A 159 -1.19 27.91 8.94
N LEU A 160 -2.49 28.22 8.81
CA LEU A 160 -3.00 29.52 8.38
C LEU A 160 -3.34 30.39 9.60
N PRO A 161 -2.90 31.67 9.66
CA PRO A 161 -3.18 32.56 10.80
C PRO A 161 -4.65 32.75 11.16
N ASN A 162 -5.56 32.64 10.17
CA ASN A 162 -7.01 32.78 10.34
C ASN A 162 -7.76 31.55 9.77
N GLY A 163 -7.13 30.37 9.82
CA GLY A 163 -7.70 29.12 9.32
C GLY A 163 -8.73 28.50 10.26
N ALA A 164 -9.51 27.55 9.76
CA ALA A 164 -10.47 26.77 10.54
C ALA A 164 -9.84 25.65 11.39
N GLY A 165 -8.53 25.70 11.65
CA GLY A 165 -7.81 24.68 12.41
C GLY A 165 -7.90 23.30 11.74
N THR A 166 -8.16 22.26 12.54
CA THR A 166 -8.24 20.86 12.10
C THR A 166 -9.56 20.51 11.40
N ALA A 167 -10.57 21.39 11.49
CA ALA A 167 -11.93 21.10 11.05
C ALA A 167 -12.10 21.04 9.52
N LEU A 168 -11.28 21.78 8.78
CA LEU A 168 -11.32 21.84 7.33
C LEU A 168 -9.95 21.53 6.74
N GLY A 169 -9.90 20.77 5.66
CA GLY A 169 -8.71 20.64 4.84
C GLY A 169 -8.48 21.89 3.98
N MET A 170 -7.27 22.01 3.46
CA MET A 170 -6.83 23.14 2.67
C MET A 170 -7.57 23.22 1.32
N ARG A 171 -7.80 24.44 0.82
CA ARG A 171 -8.27 24.65 -0.55
C ARG A 171 -7.15 24.29 -1.54
N PRO A 172 -7.44 23.61 -2.67
CA PRO A 172 -6.43 23.36 -3.71
C PRO A 172 -5.72 24.63 -4.18
N THR A 173 -6.45 25.74 -4.28
CA THR A 173 -5.92 27.06 -4.68
C THR A 173 -5.00 27.72 -3.65
N ALA A 174 -4.95 27.21 -2.41
CA ALA A 174 -4.07 27.73 -1.37
C ALA A 174 -2.69 27.04 -1.34
N LEU A 175 -2.50 25.96 -2.10
CA LEU A 175 -1.20 25.29 -2.23
C LEU A 175 -0.28 26.08 -3.16
N ALA A 176 0.83 26.60 -2.64
CA ALA A 176 1.81 27.35 -3.44
C ALA A 176 2.71 26.42 -4.27
N ARG A 177 3.04 25.23 -3.77
CA ARG A 177 3.96 24.29 -4.41
C ARG A 177 3.45 22.84 -4.40
N PRO A 178 2.38 22.50 -5.14
CA PRO A 178 1.79 21.15 -5.09
C PRO A 178 2.77 20.00 -5.36
N ALA A 179 3.75 20.20 -6.26
CA ALA A 179 4.79 19.21 -6.57
C ALA A 179 5.88 19.08 -5.48
N GLN A 180 5.86 19.89 -4.43
CA GLN A 180 6.81 19.86 -3.32
C GLN A 180 6.11 19.76 -1.95
N THR A 181 4.78 19.66 -1.93
CA THR A 181 4.00 19.46 -0.71
C THR A 181 3.51 18.01 -0.65
N LEU A 182 3.96 17.29 0.36
CA LEU A 182 3.54 15.93 0.73
C LEU A 182 2.05 15.95 1.05
N MET A 183 1.31 15.06 0.40
CA MET A 183 -0.08 14.78 0.71
C MET A 183 -0.16 13.54 1.61
N PHE A 184 0.32 12.39 1.12
CA PHE A 184 0.33 11.13 1.87
C PHE A 184 1.71 10.51 1.91
N ALA A 185 1.99 9.68 2.92
CA ALA A 185 3.22 8.89 2.99
C ALA A 185 3.02 7.53 3.66
N ASP A 186 4.00 6.64 3.50
CA ASP A 186 4.13 5.46 4.36
C ASP A 186 4.36 5.90 5.82
N THR A 187 3.45 5.54 6.72
CA THR A 187 3.53 5.89 8.13
C THR A 187 3.29 4.72 9.07
N ALA A 188 3.83 4.83 10.27
CA ALA A 188 3.51 3.99 11.42
C ALA A 188 3.73 4.79 12.71
N TYR A 189 3.31 4.23 13.83
CA TYR A 189 3.57 4.81 15.14
C TYR A 189 4.14 3.78 16.09
N LEU A 190 5.15 4.20 16.86
CA LEU A 190 5.78 3.36 17.88
C LEU A 190 5.06 3.58 19.20
N GLN A 191 4.18 2.64 19.55
CA GLN A 191 3.48 2.67 20.81
C GLN A 191 4.27 1.91 21.89
N GLY A 192 4.21 2.38 23.14
CA GLY A 192 4.88 1.72 24.26
C GLY A 192 6.39 1.98 24.32
N SER A 193 7.07 1.32 25.25
CA SER A 193 8.52 1.49 25.48
C SER A 193 9.16 0.16 25.89
N GLY A 194 10.48 0.06 25.70
CA GLY A 194 11.27 -1.14 25.97
C GLY A 194 10.68 -2.37 25.27
N ASN A 195 10.55 -3.48 26.00
CA ASN A 195 10.06 -4.75 25.45
C ASN A 195 8.56 -4.75 25.10
N ARG A 196 7.84 -3.65 25.40
CA ARG A 196 6.43 -3.46 25.03
C ARG A 196 6.26 -2.54 23.81
N ALA A 197 7.35 -2.12 23.18
CA ALA A 197 7.29 -1.33 21.96
C ALA A 197 6.64 -2.14 20.82
N ARG A 198 5.68 -1.53 20.12
CA ARG A 198 4.94 -2.13 19.00
C ARG A 198 4.72 -1.08 17.91
N LEU A 199 4.94 -1.44 16.66
CA LEU A 199 4.52 -0.64 15.51
C LEU A 199 3.04 -0.85 15.23
N ILE A 200 2.29 0.24 15.24
CA ILE A 200 0.86 0.28 14.91
C ILE A 200 0.61 1.18 13.70
N GLU A 201 -0.59 1.08 13.14
CA GLU A 201 -1.10 2.01 12.14
C GLU A 201 -1.18 3.45 12.70
N TYR A 202 -0.95 4.44 11.84
CA TYR A 202 -1.05 5.85 12.22
C TYR A 202 -1.43 6.74 11.05
N SER A 203 -2.40 7.61 11.29
CA SER A 203 -3.13 8.33 10.23
C SER A 203 -2.46 9.62 9.76
N PHE A 204 -1.40 10.06 10.43
CA PHE A 204 -0.76 11.35 10.14
C PHE A 204 0.71 11.20 9.75
N ALA A 205 1.09 11.93 8.70
CA ALA A 205 2.48 12.17 8.33
C ALA A 205 2.96 13.40 9.11
N GLU A 206 3.70 13.16 10.20
CA GLU A 206 4.09 14.21 11.13
C GLU A 206 5.25 15.06 10.57
N PRO A 207 5.16 16.40 10.64
CA PRO A 207 6.21 17.30 10.16
C PRO A 207 7.46 17.21 11.04
N VAL A 208 8.50 17.94 10.70
CA VAL A 208 9.73 18.01 11.51
C VAL A 208 9.51 18.85 12.77
N GLN A 209 8.68 19.87 12.64
CA GLN A 209 8.31 20.78 13.72
C GLN A 209 6.83 21.15 13.60
N PHE A 210 6.12 21.29 14.71
CA PHE A 210 4.76 21.83 14.66
C PHE A 210 4.78 23.34 14.41
N ALA A 211 3.72 23.85 13.77
CA ALA A 211 3.53 25.29 13.60
C ALA A 211 3.45 26.04 14.95
N SER A 212 2.92 25.39 15.99
CA SER A 212 2.87 25.89 17.38
C SER A 212 4.21 25.81 18.13
N GLY A 213 5.25 25.24 17.51
CA GLY A 213 6.51 24.89 18.16
C GLY A 213 6.54 23.46 18.73
N GLY A 214 7.75 22.93 18.90
CA GLY A 214 7.99 21.55 19.34
C GLY A 214 8.15 20.56 18.19
N THR A 215 8.78 19.42 18.49
CA THR A 215 9.07 18.35 17.52
C THR A 215 8.16 17.15 17.81
N PRO A 216 7.32 16.70 16.85
CA PRO A 216 6.54 15.49 17.01
C PRO A 216 7.42 14.25 17.09
N TRP A 217 6.84 13.14 17.53
CA TRP A 217 7.45 11.84 17.27
C TRP A 217 7.38 11.54 15.76
N PRO A 218 8.47 11.02 15.15
CA PRO A 218 8.49 10.75 13.73
C PRO A 218 7.55 9.59 13.38
N THR A 219 6.77 9.77 12.32
CA THR A 219 5.81 8.76 11.87
C THR A 219 6.08 8.23 10.47
N ILE A 220 6.95 8.87 9.68
CA ILE A 220 7.32 8.38 8.35
C ILE A 220 8.11 7.07 8.51
N HIS A 221 7.63 6.01 7.86
CA HIS A 221 8.17 4.66 8.04
C HIS A 221 8.88 4.14 6.79
N PHE A 222 10.17 3.87 6.91
CA PHE A 222 11.06 3.53 5.81
C PHE A 222 11.08 2.03 5.47
N ARG A 223 9.87 1.42 5.35
CA ARG A 223 9.66 -0.04 5.16
C ARG A 223 10.14 -0.57 3.83
N HIS A 224 10.31 0.28 2.82
CA HIS A 224 10.65 -0.15 1.46
C HIS A 224 12.17 -0.15 1.25
N ARG A 225 12.88 -1.01 1.99
CA ARG A 225 14.35 -1.12 2.00
C ARG A 225 15.05 0.18 2.37
N GLY A 226 14.66 0.77 3.51
CA GLY A 226 15.21 2.04 3.97
C GLY A 226 14.68 3.26 3.21
N ARG A 227 13.56 3.08 2.49
CA ARG A 227 12.83 4.17 1.82
C ARG A 227 11.36 4.18 2.25
N ALA A 228 10.79 5.38 2.28
CA ALA A 228 9.34 5.60 2.44
C ALA A 228 8.78 6.08 1.10
N ASN A 229 7.61 5.60 0.69
CA ASN A 229 6.94 6.20 -0.45
C ASN A 229 6.20 7.45 0.03
N VAL A 230 6.34 8.52 -0.76
CA VAL A 230 5.75 9.83 -0.49
C VAL A 230 4.95 10.26 -1.70
N ALA A 231 3.68 10.58 -1.49
CA ALA A 231 2.75 11.06 -2.51
C ALA A 231 2.58 12.57 -2.36
N TRP A 232 2.82 13.29 -3.45
CA TRP A 232 2.81 14.74 -3.48
C TRP A 232 1.46 15.26 -3.97
N CYS A 233 1.16 16.52 -3.67
CA CYS A 233 -0.16 17.11 -3.98
C CYS A 233 -0.46 17.21 -5.47
N ASP A 234 0.52 17.16 -6.36
CA ASP A 234 0.32 17.10 -7.82
C ASP A 234 0.02 15.67 -8.35
N GLY A 235 0.10 14.64 -7.48
CA GLY A 235 -0.18 13.25 -7.81
C GLY A 235 1.03 12.38 -8.10
N HIS A 236 2.26 12.92 -8.17
CA HIS A 236 3.43 12.06 -8.32
C HIS A 236 3.80 11.37 -6.99
N VAL A 237 4.56 10.27 -7.06
CA VAL A 237 5.00 9.51 -5.90
C VAL A 237 6.50 9.24 -6.00
N THR A 238 7.25 9.63 -4.98
CA THR A 238 8.69 9.37 -4.86
C THR A 238 8.97 8.31 -3.79
N ALA A 239 10.21 7.82 -3.77
CA ALA A 239 10.71 6.90 -2.74
C ALA A 239 11.84 7.60 -1.98
N GLU A 240 11.48 8.28 -0.89
CA GLU A 240 12.40 9.11 -0.12
C GLU A 240 13.30 8.27 0.79
N PRO A 241 14.61 8.55 0.84
CA PRO A 241 15.53 7.85 1.73
C PRO A 241 15.37 8.32 3.18
N PHE A 242 15.69 7.42 4.11
CA PHE A 242 15.86 7.80 5.51
C PHE A 242 16.97 8.84 5.65
N ASP A 243 16.69 9.94 6.35
CA ASP A 243 17.66 11.00 6.62
C ASP A 243 18.01 11.06 8.11
N ARG A 244 16.99 11.18 8.98
CA ARG A 244 17.20 11.44 10.41
C ARG A 244 16.09 10.91 11.29
N SER A 245 16.46 10.59 12.54
CA SER A 245 15.55 10.30 13.63
C SER A 245 16.31 10.21 14.96
N GLU A 246 15.62 10.28 16.09
CA GLU A 246 16.17 9.84 17.37
C GLU A 246 16.37 8.31 17.38
N ALA A 247 17.37 7.83 18.14
CA ALA A 247 17.79 6.44 18.16
C ALA A 247 16.66 5.43 18.45
N ARG A 248 15.71 5.80 19.34
CA ARG A 248 14.55 4.97 19.70
C ARG A 248 13.67 4.66 18.49
N PHE A 249 13.43 5.64 17.63
CA PHE A 249 12.56 5.52 16.47
C PHE A 249 13.33 4.99 15.25
N ALA A 250 14.62 5.35 15.13
CA ALA A 250 15.49 4.87 14.06
C ALA A 250 15.62 3.33 14.05
N SER A 251 15.65 2.69 15.22
CA SER A 251 15.67 1.23 15.35
C SER A 251 14.42 0.53 14.82
N HIS A 252 13.33 1.28 14.61
CA HIS A 252 12.07 0.81 14.03
C HIS A 252 11.82 1.42 12.63
N ALA A 253 12.86 1.95 11.98
CA ALA A 253 12.77 2.60 10.67
C ALA A 253 11.74 3.74 10.62
N LEU A 254 11.56 4.46 11.73
CA LEU A 254 10.77 5.68 11.82
C LEU A 254 11.70 6.89 11.82
N GLY A 255 11.33 7.95 11.10
CA GLY A 255 12.13 9.16 11.01
C GLY A 255 11.54 10.23 10.09
N TRP A 256 12.42 11.05 9.52
CA TRP A 256 12.11 11.99 8.45
C TRP A 256 13.09 11.82 7.30
N PHE A 257 12.67 12.27 6.12
CA PHE A 257 13.50 12.39 4.93
C PHE A 257 14.00 13.84 4.78
N ALA A 258 15.01 14.04 3.92
CA ALA A 258 15.54 15.36 3.66
C ALA A 258 14.51 16.24 2.94
N PRO A 259 14.48 17.56 3.19
CA PRO A 259 15.42 18.32 4.02
C PRO A 259 15.03 18.35 5.51
N ALA A 260 15.89 18.97 6.33
CA ALA A 260 15.75 19.07 7.78
C ALA A 260 14.65 20.02 8.29
N ASP A 261 13.77 20.48 7.40
CA ASP A 261 12.74 21.47 7.67
C ASP A 261 11.36 21.00 7.17
N ASN A 262 10.34 21.81 7.42
CA ASN A 262 8.97 21.50 7.07
C ASN A 262 8.62 21.75 5.61
N ARG A 263 9.54 22.09 4.70
CA ARG A 263 9.15 22.51 3.33
C ARG A 263 8.34 21.46 2.56
N ALA A 264 8.52 20.19 2.89
CA ALA A 264 7.74 19.10 2.30
C ALA A 264 6.34 18.98 2.92
N PHE A 265 6.11 19.50 4.11
CA PHE A 265 4.84 19.42 4.83
C PHE A 265 4.05 20.73 4.73
N ASP A 266 4.72 21.87 4.66
CA ASP A 266 4.10 23.17 4.59
C ASP A 266 3.54 23.44 3.17
N PRO A 267 2.33 24.00 3.06
CA PRO A 267 1.71 24.22 1.76
C PRO A 267 2.16 25.52 1.04
N PHE A 268 3.08 26.30 1.62
CA PHE A 268 3.51 27.64 1.13
C PHE A 268 5.03 27.78 0.92
#